data_AF-A0A351FEM3-F1
#
_entry.id   AF-A0A351FEM3-F1
#
_cell.length_a   1.000
_cell.length_b   1.000
_cell.length_c   1.000
_cell.angle_alpha   90.00
_cell.angle_beta   90.00
_cell.angle_gamma   90.00
#
_symmetry.space_group_name_H-M   'P 1'
#
loop_
_entity.id
_entity.type
_entity.pdbx_description
1 polymer ?
#
loop_
_entity_poly.entity_id
_entity_poly.type
_entity_poly.pdbx_seq_one_letter_code
_entity_poly.pdbx_strand_id
1 'polypeptide(L)'
;IKESPAESANDGVRAAYAMRMAEVDPYDAIEQALLMTDALGREKVTVHVAKKIFKKNPEGIRDWLPQSGLSEASQQRILRNQ
;
A
#
# COMPACT_ATOMS: atom_id res chain seq x y z
N ILE A 1 -24.80 -2.86 -1.58
CA ILE A 1 -24.24 -4.23 -1.69
C ILE A 1 -23.53 -4.48 -0.37
N LYS A 2 -23.93 -5.50 0.38
CA LYS A 2 -23.34 -5.81 1.70
C LYS A 2 -22.09 -6.64 1.38
N GLU A 3 -20.90 -6.06 1.58
CA GLU A 3 -19.63 -6.77 1.33
C GLU A 3 -19.65 -8.09 2.08
N SER A 4 -19.32 -9.17 1.37
CA SER A 4 -19.39 -10.50 1.94
C SER A 4 -18.25 -10.67 2.94
N PRO A 5 -18.46 -11.25 4.14
CA PRO A 5 -17.41 -11.41 5.14
C PRO A 5 -16.16 -12.18 4.67
N ALA A 6 -16.26 -12.91 3.55
CA ALA A 6 -15.14 -13.57 2.91
C ALA A 6 -14.15 -12.62 2.22
N GLU A 7 -14.61 -11.47 1.70
CA GLU A 7 -13.72 -10.51 1.00
C GLU A 7 -12.84 -9.75 2.00
N SER A 8 -13.41 -9.34 3.14
CA SER A 8 -12.67 -8.69 4.22
C SER A 8 -11.77 -9.66 5.00
N ALA A 9 -12.10 -10.95 5.07
CA ALA A 9 -11.22 -11.97 5.65
C ALA A 9 -9.87 -12.09 4.89
N ASN A 10 -9.87 -11.83 3.59
CA ASN A 10 -8.66 -11.88 2.77
C ASN A 10 -7.73 -10.68 3.02
N ASP A 11 -8.23 -9.58 3.55
CA ASP A 11 -7.43 -8.37 3.79
C ASP A 11 -6.35 -8.60 4.84
N GLY A 12 -6.62 -9.42 5.85
CA GLY A 12 -5.61 -9.83 6.84
C GLY A 12 -4.46 -10.61 6.20
N VAL A 13 -4.77 -11.52 5.27
CA VAL A 13 -3.77 -12.32 4.54
C VAL A 13 -2.96 -11.42 3.60
N ARG A 14 -3.63 -10.56 2.83
CA ARG A 14 -2.99 -9.60 1.93
C ARG A 14 -2.08 -8.64 2.69
N ALA A 15 -2.53 -8.11 3.82
CA ALA A 15 -1.73 -7.23 4.67
C ALA A 15 -0.48 -7.95 5.19
N ALA A 16 -0.62 -9.18 5.70
CA ALA A 16 0.50 -9.96 6.19
C ALA A 16 1.52 -10.28 5.09
N TYR A 17 1.03 -10.65 3.90
CA TYR A 17 1.87 -10.90 2.73
C TYR A 17 2.60 -9.64 2.27
N ALA A 18 1.87 -8.53 2.06
CA ALA A 18 2.44 -7.26 1.62
C ALA A 18 3.51 -6.75 2.60
N MET A 19 3.25 -6.84 3.91
CA MET A 19 4.24 -6.46 4.94
C MET A 19 5.50 -7.32 4.89
N ARG A 20 5.37 -8.64 4.63
CA ARG A 20 6.51 -9.55 4.50
C ARG A 20 7.31 -9.27 3.23
N MET A 21 6.64 -9.03 2.12
CA MET A 21 7.26 -8.87 0.80
C MET A 21 7.79 -7.47 0.55
N ALA A 22 7.41 -6.46 1.35
CA ALA A 22 7.81 -5.07 1.18
C ALA A 22 9.34 -4.85 1.07
N GLU A 23 10.17 -5.71 1.67
CA GLU A 23 11.63 -5.63 1.53
C GLU A 23 12.16 -6.39 0.31
N VAL A 24 11.55 -7.54 0.02
CA VAL A 24 11.97 -8.52 -0.99
C VAL A 24 11.49 -8.10 -2.38
N ASP A 25 10.17 -7.95 -2.53
CA ASP A 25 9.50 -7.52 -3.74
C ASP A 25 8.41 -6.48 -3.39
N PRO A 26 8.78 -5.19 -3.32
CA PRO A 26 7.84 -4.16 -2.93
C PRO A 26 6.79 -3.86 -4.01
N TYR A 27 7.00 -4.28 -5.27
CA TYR A 27 6.04 -4.05 -6.35
C TYR A 27 4.88 -5.06 -6.26
N ASP A 28 5.18 -6.34 -6.07
CA ASP A 28 4.15 -7.34 -5.77
C ASP A 28 3.43 -7.03 -4.44
N ALA A 29 4.18 -6.58 -3.42
CA ALA A 29 3.60 -6.21 -2.14
C ALA A 29 2.58 -5.05 -2.24
N ILE A 30 2.83 -4.04 -3.07
CA ILE A 30 1.91 -2.90 -3.19
C ILE A 30 0.64 -3.29 -3.95
N GLU A 31 0.73 -4.22 -4.91
CA GLU A 31 -0.44 -4.78 -5.59
C GLU A 31 -1.36 -5.50 -4.59
N GLN A 32 -0.80 -6.34 -3.72
CA GLN A 32 -1.59 -7.02 -2.69
C GLN A 32 -2.23 -6.05 -1.70
N ALA A 33 -1.53 -4.98 -1.32
CA ALA A 33 -2.10 -3.93 -0.49
C ALA A 33 -3.30 -3.26 -1.16
N LEU A 34 -3.18 -2.92 -2.45
CA LEU A 34 -4.24 -2.24 -3.21
C LEU A 34 -5.50 -3.09 -3.42
N LEU A 35 -5.38 -4.43 -3.39
CA LEU A 35 -6.51 -5.35 -3.45
C LEU A 35 -7.30 -5.47 -2.14
N MET A 36 -6.84 -4.84 -1.05
CA MET A 36 -7.56 -4.87 0.22
C MET A 36 -8.88 -4.09 0.13
N THR A 37 -9.95 -4.61 0.72
CA THR A 37 -11.27 -3.95 0.74
C THR A 37 -11.37 -2.86 1.81
N ASP A 38 -10.88 -3.12 3.04
CA ASP A 38 -10.84 -2.15 4.13
C ASP A 38 -9.96 -0.95 3.77
N ALA A 39 -10.57 0.23 3.63
CA ALA A 39 -9.88 1.42 3.15
C ALA A 39 -8.75 1.88 4.09
N LEU A 40 -8.97 1.80 5.41
CA LEU A 40 -7.98 2.23 6.39
C LEU A 40 -6.78 1.28 6.42
N GLY A 41 -7.03 -0.02 6.41
CA GLY A 41 -6.02 -1.08 6.32
C GLY A 41 -5.23 -0.98 5.02
N ARG A 42 -5.92 -0.86 3.88
CA ARG A 42 -5.31 -0.66 2.56
C ARG A 42 -4.36 0.53 2.58
N GLU A 43 -4.84 1.72 2.95
CA GLU A 43 -4.02 2.92 2.96
C GLU A 43 -2.80 2.76 3.88
N LYS A 44 -2.98 2.19 5.08
CA LYS A 44 -1.88 1.95 6.02
C LYS A 44 -0.80 1.03 5.43
N VAL A 45 -1.20 -0.09 4.83
CA VAL A 45 -0.28 -1.07 4.24
C VAL A 45 0.39 -0.49 3.00
N THR A 46 -0.37 0.13 2.09
CA THR A 46 0.16 0.78 0.88
C THR A 46 1.20 1.86 1.23
N VAL A 47 0.96 2.68 2.25
CA VAL A 47 1.96 3.68 2.70
C VAL A 47 3.25 3.01 3.18
N HIS A 48 3.16 1.88 3.90
CA HIS A 48 4.36 1.15 4.33
C HIS A 48 5.17 0.68 3.13
N VAL A 49 4.54 0.02 2.17
CA VAL A 49 5.21 -0.53 0.99
C VAL A 49 5.74 0.57 0.07
N ALA A 50 4.95 1.62 -0.19
CA ALA A 50 5.36 2.76 -1.02
C ALA A 50 6.62 3.45 -0.48
N LYS A 51 6.82 3.50 0.84
CA LYS A 51 8.07 3.99 1.44
C LYS A 51 9.28 3.10 1.09
N LYS A 52 9.10 1.78 1.01
CA LYS A 52 10.17 0.86 0.58
C LYS A 52 10.50 1.04 -0.89
N ILE A 53 9.48 1.18 -1.74
CA ILE A 53 9.68 1.50 -3.16
C ILE A 53 10.40 2.85 -3.28
N PHE A 54 9.97 3.89 -2.57
CA PHE A 54 10.57 5.22 -2.68
C PHE A 54 12.08 5.21 -2.39
N LYS A 55 12.52 4.43 -1.38
CA LYS A 55 13.96 4.28 -1.08
C LYS A 55 14.77 3.70 -2.23
N LYS A 56 14.15 2.89 -3.11
CA LYS A 56 14.78 2.25 -4.27
C LYS A 56 14.57 3.05 -5.56
N ASN A 57 13.38 3.64 -5.73
CA ASN A 57 12.94 4.36 -6.92
C ASN A 57 12.07 5.57 -6.51
N PRO A 58 12.70 6.70 -6.13
CA PRO A 58 11.99 7.87 -5.65
C PRO A 58 11.25 8.62 -6.76
N GLU A 59 11.74 8.58 -8.00
CA GLU A 59 11.07 9.21 -9.16
C GLU A 59 9.78 8.46 -9.49
N GLY A 60 9.83 7.13 -9.59
CA GLY A 60 8.64 6.33 -9.87
C GLY A 60 7.53 6.50 -8.83
N ILE A 61 7.88 6.68 -7.54
CA ILE A 61 6.86 6.99 -6.53
C ILE A 61 6.32 8.41 -6.68
N ARG A 62 7.14 9.41 -7.02
CA ARG A 62 6.64 10.77 -7.27
C ARG A 62 5.64 10.81 -8.43
N ASP A 63 5.87 10.03 -9.47
CA ASP A 63 4.96 9.92 -10.61
C ASP A 63 3.68 9.12 -10.29
N TRP A 64 3.80 8.12 -9.41
CA TRP A 64 2.69 7.27 -9.02
C TRP A 64 1.76 7.90 -7.95
N LEU A 65 2.29 8.71 -7.01
CA LEU A 65 1.52 9.24 -5.88
C LEU A 65 0.24 10.01 -6.28
N PRO A 66 0.24 10.91 -7.29
CA PRO A 66 -0.96 11.67 -7.67
C PRO A 66 -2.13 10.80 -8.12
N GLN A 67 -1.85 9.59 -8.62
CA GLN A 67 -2.83 8.62 -9.14
C GLN A 67 -3.04 7.41 -8.21
N SER A 68 -2.37 7.40 -7.05
CA SER A 68 -2.39 6.27 -6.09
C SER A 68 -3.73 6.04 -5.39
N GLY A 69 -4.61 7.04 -5.37
CA GLY A 69 -5.84 7.02 -4.58
C GLY A 69 -5.61 7.16 -3.06
N LEU A 70 -4.37 7.42 -2.61
CA LEU A 70 -4.05 7.70 -1.21
C LEU A 70 -4.46 9.12 -0.83
N SER A 71 -4.86 9.31 0.43
CA SER A 71 -5.06 10.65 0.99
C SER A 71 -3.79 11.52 0.86
N GLU A 72 -3.96 12.83 0.65
CA GLU A 72 -2.82 13.77 0.57
C GLU A 72 -1.88 13.65 1.78
N ALA A 73 -2.46 13.51 2.97
CA ALA A 73 -1.70 13.30 4.20
C ALA A 73 -0.80 12.05 4.12
N SER A 74 -1.31 10.95 3.57
CA SER A 74 -0.54 9.72 3.37
C SER A 74 0.52 9.86 2.26
N GLN A 75 0.22 10.58 1.17
CA GLN A 75 1.21 10.90 0.14
C GLN A 75 2.38 11.70 0.73
N GLN A 76 2.08 12.76 1.50
CA GLN A 76 3.09 13.55 2.20
C GLN A 76 3.88 12.69 3.20
N ARG A 77 3.24 11.75 3.89
CA ARG A 77 3.89 10.85 4.85
C ARG A 77 4.90 9.92 4.19
N ILE A 78 4.71 9.56 2.92
CA ILE A 78 5.66 8.77 2.11
C ILE A 78 6.89 9.63 1.77
N LEU A 79 6.68 10.90 1.41
CA LEU A 79 7.74 11.83 1.01
C LEU A 79 8.60 12.34 2.19
N ARG A 80 8.02 12.46 3.40
CA ARG A 80 8.60 13.23 4.52
C ARG A 80 9.65 12.50 5.38
N ASN A 81 9.65 11.17 5.42
CA ASN A 81 10.49 10.39 6.34
C ASN A 81 11.52 9.51 5.58
N GLN A 82 12.40 10.15 4.83
CA GLN A 82 13.52 9.50 4.13
C GLN A 82 14.75 9.44 5.03
#